data_AF-A0A2D6CZJ7-F1
#
_entry.id   AF-A0A2D6CZJ7-F1
#
_cell.length_a   1.000
_cell.length_b   1.000
_cell.length_c   1.000
_cell.angle_alpha   90.00
_cell.angle_beta   90.00
_cell.angle_gamma   90.00
#
_symmetry.space_group_name_H-M   'P 1'
#
loop_
_entity.id
_entity.type
_entity.pdbx_description
1 polymer ?
#
loop_
_entity_poly.entity_id
_entity_poly.type
_entity_poly.pdbx_seq_one_letter_code
_entity_poly.pdbx_strand_id
1 'polypeptide(L)'
;MQESIADFEDSGIGLVAISVDPPATAARMRDVHNLTFPLLSDEDAAVIAAYDVKHPLLRLSLPAVFVLDSQGVIGWEQVGAHKQDRALTDEVLAAALAIATGGESEPTPRAVSARGKSTSTWARLKARD
;
A
#
# COMPACT_ATOMS: atom_id res chain seq x y z
N MET A 1 2.95 12.74 -2.92
CA MET A 1 1.78 12.66 -2.00
C MET A 1 1.54 13.96 -1.25
N GLN A 2 2.33 14.39 -0.26
CA GLN A 2 2.04 15.62 0.51
C GLN A 2 1.84 16.86 -0.37
N GLU A 3 2.68 17.05 -1.39
CA GLU A 3 2.58 18.19 -2.32
C GLU A 3 1.26 18.23 -3.10
N SER A 4 0.59 17.09 -3.26
CA SER A 4 -0.68 16.94 -3.97
C SER A 4 -1.83 16.56 -3.04
N ILE A 5 -1.68 16.72 -1.72
CA ILE A 5 -2.69 16.25 -0.75
C ILE A 5 -4.06 16.90 -0.98
N ALA A 6 -4.07 18.18 -1.38
CA ALA A 6 -5.28 18.92 -1.71
C ALA A 6 -6.05 18.27 -2.87
N ASP A 7 -5.36 17.75 -3.89
CA ASP A 7 -6.02 17.11 -5.04
C ASP A 7 -6.76 15.83 -4.61
N PHE A 8 -6.21 15.07 -3.66
CA PHE A 8 -6.89 13.92 -3.07
C PHE A 8 -8.10 14.36 -2.24
N GLU A 9 -7.92 15.33 -1.35
CA GLU A 9 -8.96 15.81 -0.42
C GLU A 9 -10.14 16.45 -1.17
N ASP A 10 -9.87 17.31 -2.16
CA ASP A 10 -10.89 17.96 -3.00
C ASP A 10 -11.68 16.95 -3.84
N SER A 11 -11.08 15.79 -4.11
CA SER A 11 -11.71 14.67 -4.80
C SER A 11 -12.46 13.71 -3.85
N GLY A 12 -12.52 14.02 -2.56
CA GLY A 12 -13.15 13.16 -1.54
C GLY A 12 -12.36 11.89 -1.23
N ILE A 13 -11.08 11.84 -1.56
CA ILE A 13 -10.19 10.69 -1.36
C ILE A 13 -9.35 10.92 -0.10
N GLY A 14 -9.45 10.01 0.86
CA GLY A 14 -8.59 10.00 2.04
C GLY A 14 -7.23 9.37 1.75
N LEU A 15 -6.15 9.99 2.21
CA LEU A 15 -4.81 9.40 2.21
C LEU A 15 -4.39 9.04 3.63
N VAL A 16 -3.79 7.85 3.81
CA VAL A 16 -3.17 7.41 5.06
C VAL A 16 -1.84 6.74 4.73
N ALA A 17 -0.82 7.00 5.55
CA ALA A 17 0.45 6.26 5.51
C ALA A 17 0.54 5.31 6.70
N ILE A 18 1.11 4.12 6.47
CA ILE A 18 1.33 3.09 7.50
C ILE A 18 2.81 2.72 7.51
N SER A 19 3.43 2.65 8.70
CA SER A 19 4.79 2.13 8.87
C SER A 19 4.92 1.38 10.20
N VAL A 20 6.04 0.68 10.37
CA VAL A 20 6.39 0.01 11.64
C VAL A 20 6.88 0.99 12.72
N ASP A 21 6.91 2.29 12.41
CA ASP A 21 7.41 3.30 13.35
C ASP A 21 6.42 3.47 14.51
N PRO A 22 6.88 3.52 15.77
CA PRO A 22 6.02 3.78 16.91
C PRO A 22 5.26 5.10 16.79
N PRO A 23 4.12 5.28 17.47
CA PRO A 23 3.31 6.49 17.39
C PRO A 23 4.08 7.79 17.66
N ALA A 24 5.04 7.76 18.59
CA ALA A 24 5.89 8.92 18.88
C ALA A 24 6.79 9.31 17.70
N THR A 25 7.33 8.33 16.97
CA THR A 25 8.14 8.55 15.77
C THR A 25 7.28 9.07 14.62
N ALA A 26 6.09 8.48 14.41
CA ALA A 26 5.13 8.93 13.42
C ALA A 26 4.67 10.39 13.68
N ALA A 27 4.37 10.74 14.93
CA ALA A 27 4.01 12.10 15.32
C ALA A 27 5.14 13.09 15.05
N ARG A 28 6.38 12.74 15.40
CA ARG A 28 7.55 13.56 15.09
C ARG A 28 7.76 13.74 13.58
N MET A 29 7.57 12.68 12.78
CA MET A 29 7.68 12.74 11.32
C MET A 29 6.66 13.71 10.72
N ARG A 30 5.41 13.62 11.19
CA ARG A 30 4.34 14.56 10.81
C ARG A 30 4.74 16.00 11.09
N ASP A 31 5.24 16.28 12.29
CA ASP A 31 5.57 17.64 12.71
C ASP A 31 6.79 18.20 11.96
N VAL A 32 7.83 17.39 11.74
CA VAL A 32 9.05 17.82 11.03
C VAL A 32 8.79 18.08 9.55
N HIS A 33 7.93 17.29 8.92
CA HIS A 33 7.66 17.38 7.49
C HIS A 33 6.35 18.11 7.16
N ASN A 34 5.66 18.65 8.17
CA ASN A 34 4.35 19.29 8.04
C ASN A 34 3.35 18.40 7.26
N LEU A 35 3.32 17.10 7.59
CA LEU A 35 2.40 16.17 6.93
C LEU A 35 0.99 16.41 7.44
N THR A 36 0.03 16.51 6.53
CA THR A 36 -1.37 16.80 6.87
C THR A 36 -2.27 15.56 6.82
N PHE A 37 -1.80 14.48 6.18
CA PHE A 37 -2.47 13.18 6.22
C PHE A 37 -2.07 12.37 7.47
N PRO A 38 -2.90 11.42 7.94
CA PRO A 38 -2.57 10.57 9.08
C PRO A 38 -1.42 9.60 8.80
N LEU A 39 -0.56 9.41 9.82
CA LEU A 39 0.47 8.37 9.86
C LEU A 39 0.07 7.36 10.94
N LEU A 40 -0.17 6.12 10.54
CA LEU A 40 -0.52 5.02 11.43
C LEU A 40 0.70 4.15 11.73
N SER A 41 0.75 3.69 12.99
CA SER A 41 1.76 2.79 13.52
C SER A 41 1.30 1.34 13.41
N ASP A 42 2.14 0.48 12.83
CA ASP A 42 2.00 -0.97 12.69
C ASP A 42 3.25 -1.66 13.27
N GLU A 43 3.55 -1.42 14.55
CA GLU A 43 4.81 -1.84 15.22
C GLU A 43 5.08 -3.36 15.13
N ASP A 44 4.04 -4.18 15.11
CA ASP A 44 4.15 -5.63 14.97
C ASP A 44 4.15 -6.11 13.51
N ALA A 45 4.02 -5.17 12.56
CA ALA A 45 3.90 -5.39 11.13
C ALA A 45 2.71 -6.29 10.74
N ALA A 46 1.64 -6.30 11.53
CA ALA A 46 0.47 -7.14 11.28
C ALA A 46 -0.28 -6.71 10.02
N VAL A 47 -0.49 -5.40 9.82
CA VAL A 47 -1.15 -4.87 8.62
C VAL A 47 -0.26 -5.06 7.40
N ILE A 48 1.02 -4.72 7.50
CA ILE A 48 2.01 -4.90 6.44
C ILE A 48 2.07 -6.38 5.99
N ALA A 49 1.97 -7.33 6.93
CA ALA A 49 1.90 -8.74 6.62
C ALA A 49 0.57 -9.16 5.99
N ALA A 50 -0.56 -8.61 6.44
CA ALA A 50 -1.89 -8.89 5.89
C ALA A 50 -2.03 -8.46 4.42
N TYR A 51 -1.29 -7.42 4.01
CA TYR A 51 -1.23 -6.93 2.63
C TYR A 51 -0.09 -7.57 1.80
N ASP A 52 0.59 -8.59 2.32
CA ASP A 52 1.67 -9.34 1.65
C ASP A 52 2.85 -8.46 1.16
N VAL A 53 3.10 -7.34 1.83
CA VAL A 53 4.15 -6.37 1.48
C VAL A 53 5.27 -6.32 2.51
N LYS A 54 5.44 -7.38 3.31
CA LYS A 54 6.53 -7.45 4.28
C LYS A 54 7.87 -7.72 3.58
N HIS A 55 8.89 -6.92 3.88
CA HIS A 55 10.23 -7.14 3.33
C HIS A 55 10.81 -8.47 3.88
N PRO A 56 11.43 -9.31 3.04
CA PRO A 56 11.85 -10.66 3.44
C PRO A 56 12.96 -10.69 4.49
N LEU A 57 13.80 -9.66 4.54
CA LEU A 57 14.97 -9.60 5.43
C LEU A 57 14.87 -8.52 6.52
N LEU A 58 13.94 -7.58 6.38
CA LEU A 58 13.85 -6.40 7.22
C LEU A 58 12.47 -6.36 7.84
N ARG A 59 12.35 -5.85 9.07
CA ARG A 59 11.06 -5.70 9.75
C ARG A 59 10.32 -4.45 9.28
N LEU A 60 10.20 -4.25 7.97
CA LEU A 60 9.54 -3.10 7.35
C LEU A 60 8.78 -3.54 6.09
N SER A 61 8.00 -2.63 5.51
CA SER A 61 7.28 -2.86 4.26
C SER A 61 8.17 -2.68 3.02
N LEU A 62 7.91 -3.46 1.98
CA LEU A 62 8.22 -3.06 0.61
C LEU A 62 7.50 -1.73 0.32
N PRO A 63 8.05 -0.85 -0.54
CA PRO A 63 7.31 0.32 -0.99
C PRO A 63 6.03 -0.13 -1.67
N ALA A 64 4.88 0.29 -1.16
CA ALA A 64 3.59 -0.11 -1.70
C ALA A 64 2.55 0.98 -1.53
N VAL A 65 1.59 1.01 -2.45
CA VAL A 65 0.39 1.84 -2.38
C VAL A 65 -0.81 0.98 -2.79
N PHE A 66 -1.87 1.08 -2.00
CA PHE A 66 -3.15 0.44 -2.28
C PHE A 66 -4.21 1.51 -2.39
N VAL A 67 -5.12 1.34 -3.34
CA VAL A 67 -6.30 2.20 -3.49
C VAL A 67 -7.52 1.32 -3.30
N LEU A 68 -8.32 1.70 -2.30
CA LEU A 68 -9.50 0.97 -1.87
C LEU A 68 -10.74 1.79 -2.18
N ASP A 69 -11.85 1.11 -2.47
CA ASP A 69 -13.16 1.74 -2.53
C ASP A 69 -13.76 1.99 -1.13
N SER A 70 -14.97 2.54 -1.09
CA SER A 70 -15.68 2.82 0.17
C SER A 70 -16.08 1.58 0.97
N GLN A 71 -16.06 0.39 0.36
CA GLN A 71 -16.33 -0.90 0.99
C GLN A 71 -15.05 -1.58 1.47
N GLY A 72 -13.88 -0.96 1.26
CA GLY A 72 -12.58 -1.53 1.62
C GLY A 72 -12.07 -2.57 0.63
N VAL A 73 -12.59 -2.61 -0.60
CA VAL A 73 -12.09 -3.50 -1.67
C VAL A 73 -10.95 -2.82 -2.39
N ILE A 74 -9.82 -3.51 -2.54
CA ILE A 74 -8.67 -3.03 -3.30
C ILE A 74 -9.04 -3.04 -4.79
N GLY A 75 -9.13 -1.85 -5.40
CA GLY A 75 -9.35 -1.69 -6.84
C GLY A 75 -8.03 -1.49 -7.62
N TRP A 76 -6.97 -1.09 -6.93
CA TRP A 76 -5.64 -0.92 -7.53
C TRP A 76 -4.55 -1.09 -6.48
N GLU A 77 -3.42 -1.68 -6.88
CA GLU A 77 -2.24 -1.84 -6.04
C GLU A 77 -0.97 -1.62 -6.85
N GLN A 78 0.06 -1.09 -6.20
CA GLN A 78 1.43 -1.11 -6.68
C GLN A 78 2.35 -1.51 -5.55
N VAL A 79 3.16 -2.55 -5.80
CA VAL A 79 4.17 -3.06 -4.87
C VAL A 79 5.52 -3.03 -5.57
N GLY A 80 6.44 -2.24 -5.04
CA GLY A 80 7.77 -2.04 -5.59
C GLY A 80 8.77 -3.12 -5.17
N ALA A 81 9.69 -3.45 -6.08
CA ALA A 81 10.75 -4.44 -5.83
C ALA A 81 11.90 -3.90 -4.96
N HIS A 82 12.11 -2.58 -4.93
CA HIS A 82 13.18 -1.91 -4.18
C HIS A 82 12.81 -0.47 -3.82
N LYS A 83 13.60 0.19 -2.98
CA LYS A 83 13.24 1.50 -2.36
C LYS A 83 12.83 2.62 -3.33
N GLN A 84 13.38 2.63 -4.54
CA GLN A 84 13.10 3.62 -5.60
C GLN A 84 11.93 3.23 -6.50
N ASP A 85 11.53 1.96 -6.50
CA ASP A 85 10.35 1.49 -7.22
C ASP A 85 9.12 1.88 -6.39
N ARG A 86 8.57 3.05 -6.71
CA ARG A 86 7.46 3.66 -5.98
C ARG A 86 6.43 4.17 -6.97
N ALA A 87 5.18 4.13 -6.56
CA ALA A 87 4.09 4.74 -7.30
C ALA A 87 4.31 6.24 -7.48
N LEU A 88 4.05 6.73 -8.68
CA LEU A 88 4.01 8.16 -8.93
C LEU A 88 2.69 8.74 -8.39
N THR A 89 2.75 9.97 -7.87
CA THR A 89 1.56 10.61 -7.27
C THR A 89 0.39 10.66 -8.26
N ASP A 90 0.66 11.03 -9.51
CA ASP A 90 -0.36 11.16 -10.56
C ASP A 90 -1.02 9.81 -10.91
N GLU A 91 -0.26 8.71 -10.87
CA GLU A 91 -0.79 7.36 -11.11
C GLU A 91 -1.76 6.95 -9.99
N VAL A 92 -1.39 7.24 -8.74
CA VAL A 92 -2.23 6.93 -7.57
C VAL A 92 -3.51 7.77 -7.57
N LEU A 93 -3.41 9.07 -7.88
CA LEU A 93 -4.57 9.95 -7.97
C LEU A 93 -5.52 9.50 -9.10
N ALA A 94 -4.98 9.18 -10.27
CA ALA A 94 -5.77 8.68 -11.40
C ALA A 94 -6.49 7.36 -11.06
N ALA A 95 -5.80 6.43 -10.40
CA ALA A 95 -6.40 5.17 -9.96
C ALA A 95 -7.53 5.39 -8.94
N ALA A 96 -7.31 6.29 -7.97
CA ALA A 96 -8.31 6.61 -6.95
C ALA A 96 -9.56 7.28 -7.54
N LEU A 97 -9.39 8.20 -8.50
CA LEU A 97 -10.52 8.79 -9.21
C LEU A 97 -11.31 7.75 -10.03
N ALA A 98 -10.61 6.83 -10.70
CA ALA A 98 -11.26 5.75 -11.46
C ALA A 98 -12.09 4.83 -10.55
N ILE A 99 -11.56 4.46 -9.38
CA ILE A 99 -12.26 3.61 -8.40
C ILE A 99 -13.43 4.35 -7.75
N ALA A 100 -13.26 5.64 -7.42
CA ALA A 100 -14.31 6.45 -6.82
C ALA A 100 -15.51 6.66 -7.77
N THR A 101 -15.27 6.71 -9.08
CA THR A 101 -16.31 6.92 -10.10
C THR A 101 -16.95 5.63 -10.61
N GLY A 102 -16.26 4.50 -10.50
CA GLY A 102 -16.65 3.21 -11.08
C GLY A 102 -17.22 2.20 -10.09
N GLY A 103 -18.02 2.62 -9.10
CA GLY A 103 -18.56 1.83 -7.97
C GLY A 103 -19.45 0.60 -8.29
N GLU A 104 -19.20 -0.10 -9.39
CA GLU A 104 -19.68 -1.46 -9.70
C GLU A 104 -18.50 -2.35 -10.11
N SER A 105 -17.51 -2.52 -9.23
CA SER A 105 -16.69 -3.73 -9.27
C SER A 105 -17.41 -4.79 -8.43
N GLU A 106 -17.88 -5.87 -9.08
CA GLU A 106 -18.38 -7.05 -8.36
C GLU A 106 -17.36 -7.44 -7.28
N PRO A 107 -17.81 -7.73 -6.04
CA PRO A 107 -16.89 -8.13 -4.99
C PRO A 107 -16.29 -9.46 -5.43
N THR A 108 -15.04 -9.44 -5.89
CA THR A 108 -14.30 -10.68 -6.05
C THR A 108 -14.01 -11.15 -4.62
N PRO A 109 -14.67 -12.21 -4.11
CA PRO A 109 -14.39 -12.65 -2.77
C PRO A 109 -13.02 -13.31 -2.83
N ARG A 110 -11.98 -12.61 -2.35
CA ARG A 110 -10.75 -13.31 -1.98
C ARG A 110 -11.09 -14.07 -0.71
N ALA A 111 -11.44 -15.35 -0.88
CA ALA A 111 -11.34 -16.31 0.21
C ALA A 111 -9.94 -16.12 0.82
N VAL A 112 -9.88 -15.91 2.14
CA VAL A 112 -8.64 -16.10 2.89
C VAL A 112 -8.22 -17.55 2.62
N SER A 113 -7.34 -17.70 1.62
CA SER A 113 -6.80 -18.98 1.20
C SER A 113 -5.80 -19.46 2.25
N ALA A 114 -6.33 -20.04 3.33
CA ALA A 114 -5.61 -21.07 4.02
C ALA A 114 -5.45 -22.25 3.05
N ARG A 115 -4.29 -22.34 2.39
CA ARG A 115 -3.52 -23.56 2.04
C ARG A 115 -2.76 -23.42 0.71
N GLY A 116 -1.47 -23.73 0.77
CA GLY A 116 -0.80 -24.44 -0.32
C GLY A 116 0.23 -23.63 -1.09
N LYS A 117 1.50 -23.92 -0.78
CA LYS A 117 2.69 -23.69 -1.60
C LYS A 117 2.36 -23.63 -3.11
N SER A 118 2.57 -22.48 -3.75
CA SER A 118 2.77 -22.45 -5.20
C SER A 118 3.71 -21.33 -5.61
N THR A 119 4.95 -21.76 -5.86
CA THR A 119 5.80 -21.35 -6.98
C THR A 119 6.02 -19.86 -7.18
N SER A 120 6.95 -19.33 -6.41
CA SER A 120 7.66 -18.10 -6.77
C SER A 120 8.43 -18.27 -8.08
N THR A 121 8.47 -17.19 -8.85
CA THR A 121 9.18 -16.98 -10.12
C THR A 121 10.71 -17.19 -10.03
N TRP A 122 11.23 -17.58 -8.86
CA TRP A 122 12.63 -17.88 -8.59
C TRP A 122 13.06 -19.32 -8.95
N ALA A 123 12.14 -20.21 -9.31
CA ALA A 123 12.45 -21.60 -9.66
C ALA A 123 12.95 -21.82 -11.11
N ARG A 124 13.06 -20.78 -11.95
CA ARG A 124 13.39 -20.93 -13.38
C ARG A 124 14.86 -20.62 -13.76
N LEU A 125 15.75 -20.45 -12.78
CA LEU A 125 17.16 -20.08 -13.00
C LEU A 125 18.20 -21.03 -12.35
N LYS A 126 17.81 -22.25 -11.96
CA LYS A 126 18.74 -23.34 -11.57
C LYS A 126 18.43 -24.69 -12.24
N ALA A 127 18.00 -24.65 -13.49
CA ALA A 127 17.86 -25.85 -14.31
C ALA A 127 18.20 -25.54 -15.77
N ARG A 128 19.40 -24.99 -16.01
CA ARG A 128 20.11 -25.06 -17.29
C ARG A 128 21.60 -25.16 -16.96
N ASP A 129 22.11 -26.36 -17.23
CA ASP A 129 23.49 -26.83 -17.36
C ASP A 129 24.38 -26.90 -16.10
#